data_AF-A9XYB5-F1
#
_entry.id   AF-A9XYB5-F1
#
_cell.length_a   1.000
_cell.length_b   1.000
_cell.length_c   1.000
_cell.angle_alpha   90.00
_cell.angle_beta   90.00
_cell.angle_gamma   90.00
#
_symmetry.space_group_name_H-M   'P 1'
#
loop_
_entity.id
_entity.type
_entity.pdbx_description
1 polymer ?
#
loop_
_entity_poly.entity_id
_entity_poly.type
_entity_poly.pdbx_seq_one_letter_code
_entity_poly.pdbx_strand_id
1 'polypeptide(L)'
;RMAINTACNELNQMWIESGVSENAVSGHIQVIIPGKSACFACAPPLIVAANIDEKTLKREGVCAASLPTTMGIVAGFLVQNTLKYLLNFGCVTYYLGYNALQDFFPSMMLKPNPNCDDSFCRQRQKEFQKREAEKPKEAVVEIKDEVLHED
;
A
#
# COMPACT_ATOMS: atom_id res chain seq x y z
N ARG A 1 -2.71 12.58 3.88
CA ARG A 1 -1.83 11.41 3.63
C ARG A 1 -0.35 11.73 3.88
N MET A 2 0.17 12.85 3.36
CA MET A 2 1.57 13.24 3.56
C MET A 2 2.03 13.32 5.03
N ALA A 3 1.23 13.90 5.93
CA ALA A 3 1.59 13.98 7.35
C ALA A 3 1.82 12.60 8.00
N ILE A 4 0.95 11.62 7.70
CA ILE A 4 1.09 10.23 8.17
C ILE A 4 2.36 9.61 7.58
N ASN A 5 2.59 9.82 6.28
CA ASN A 5 3.79 9.31 5.61
C ASN A 5 5.08 9.79 6.28
N THR A 6 5.19 11.09 6.55
CA THR A 6 6.37 11.67 7.20
C THR A 6 6.58 11.07 8.60
N ALA A 7 5.53 11.03 9.42
CA ALA A 7 5.62 10.46 10.77
C ALA A 7 6.00 8.97 10.74
N CYS A 8 5.41 8.19 9.84
CA CYS A 8 5.72 6.76 9.71
C CYS A 8 7.13 6.50 9.18
N ASN A 9 7.66 7.32 8.25
CA ASN A 9 9.04 7.19 7.80
C ASN A 9 10.03 7.55 8.93
N GLU A 10 9.74 8.60 9.68
CA GLU A 10 10.53 9.02 10.85
C GLU A 10 10.58 7.92 11.91
N LEU A 11 9.42 7.38 12.30
CA LEU A 11 9.28 6.32 13.31
C LEU A 11 9.56 4.91 12.80
N ASN A 12 9.83 4.74 11.50
CA ASN A 12 9.93 3.43 10.84
C ASN A 12 8.70 2.53 11.06
N GLN A 13 7.50 3.13 11.10
CA GLN A 13 6.24 2.45 11.38
C GLN A 13 5.61 1.94 10.09
N MET A 14 5.27 0.65 10.05
CA MET A 14 4.44 0.09 8.98
C MET A 14 3.01 0.62 9.08
N TRP A 15 2.42 0.97 7.94
CA TRP A 15 1.01 1.35 7.86
C TRP A 15 0.39 0.93 6.53
N ILE A 16 -0.94 0.89 6.49
CA ILE A 16 -1.70 0.58 5.28
C ILE A 16 -2.55 1.81 4.93
N GLU A 17 -2.38 2.30 3.71
CA GLU A 17 -3.14 3.40 3.14
C GLU A 17 -4.31 2.85 2.32
N SER A 18 -5.41 3.60 2.27
CA SER A 18 -6.55 3.28 1.42
C SER A 18 -7.15 4.52 0.77
N GLY A 19 -7.69 4.33 -0.43
CA GLY A 19 -8.33 5.37 -1.21
C GLY A 19 -9.54 4.87 -1.98
N VAL A 20 -10.48 5.78 -2.20
CA VAL A 20 -11.61 5.64 -3.12
C VAL A 20 -11.60 6.86 -4.02
N SER A 21 -11.89 6.67 -5.30
CA SER A 21 -11.92 7.75 -6.29
C SER A 21 -13.13 8.68 -6.11
N GLU A 22 -13.01 9.90 -6.63
CA GLU A 22 -14.07 10.92 -6.53
C GLU A 22 -15.36 10.54 -7.27
N ASN A 23 -15.30 9.62 -8.24
CA ASN A 23 -16.46 9.09 -8.94
C ASN A 23 -16.98 7.77 -8.34
N ALA A 24 -16.37 7.30 -7.24
CA ALA A 24 -16.72 6.11 -6.48
C ALA A 24 -16.72 4.78 -7.26
N VAL A 25 -16.11 4.70 -8.45
CA VAL A 25 -16.02 3.45 -9.24
C VAL A 25 -14.63 2.81 -9.19
N SER A 26 -13.74 3.31 -8.34
CA SER A 26 -12.45 2.68 -8.10
C SER A 26 -11.93 2.94 -6.69
N GLY A 27 -10.99 2.12 -6.26
CA GLY A 27 -10.30 2.29 -4.99
C GLY A 27 -9.06 1.42 -4.91
N HIS A 28 -8.34 1.53 -3.80
CA HIS A 28 -7.13 0.74 -3.58
C HIS A 28 -6.78 0.64 -2.09
N ILE A 29 -5.91 -0.32 -1.79
CA ILE A 29 -5.13 -0.37 -0.55
C ILE A 29 -3.65 -0.50 -0.88
N GLN A 30 -2.78 0.08 -0.06
CA GLN A 30 -1.33 -0.01 -0.20
C GLN A 30 -0.64 -0.22 1.14
N VAL A 31 0.17 -1.27 1.24
CA VAL A 31 1.02 -1.54 2.41
C VAL A 31 2.34 -0.80 2.27
N ILE A 32 2.61 0.04 3.26
CA ILE A 32 3.80 0.90 3.30
C ILE A 32 4.67 0.43 4.46
N ILE A 33 5.79 -0.20 4.11
CA ILE A 33 6.86 -0.56 5.03
C ILE A 33 8.04 0.34 4.68
N PRO A 34 8.36 1.36 5.50
CA PRO A 34 9.46 2.28 5.22
C PRO A 34 10.76 1.55 4.86
N GLY A 35 11.33 1.91 3.71
CA GLY A 35 12.55 1.30 3.18
C GLY A 35 12.36 0.02 2.36
N LYS A 36 11.24 -0.70 2.51
CA LYS A 36 10.95 -1.95 1.78
C LYS A 36 9.98 -1.75 0.61
N SER A 37 8.86 -1.05 0.83
CA SER A 37 7.90 -0.69 -0.21
C SER A 37 7.85 0.83 -0.41
N ALA A 38 7.30 1.27 -1.54
CA ALA A 38 7.12 2.68 -1.84
C ALA A 38 6.33 3.37 -0.72
N CYS A 39 6.91 4.42 -0.14
CA CYS A 39 6.16 5.34 0.70
C CYS A 39 5.27 6.25 -0.16
N PHE A 40 4.37 7.00 0.46
CA PHE A 40 3.43 7.87 -0.28
C PHE A 40 4.15 8.99 -1.07
N ALA A 41 5.34 9.41 -0.62
CA ALA A 41 6.18 10.38 -1.33
C ALA A 41 7.05 9.77 -2.44
N CYS A 42 7.09 8.44 -2.60
CA CYS A 42 7.89 7.82 -3.67
C CYS A 42 7.26 8.01 -5.05
N ALA A 43 5.93 8.07 -5.10
CA ALA A 43 5.14 8.30 -6.31
C ALA A 43 3.95 9.23 -5.96
N PRO A 44 4.23 10.50 -5.64
CA PRO A 44 3.19 11.42 -5.22
C PRO A 44 2.23 11.71 -6.39
N PRO A 45 0.94 11.94 -6.12
CA PRO A 45 0.03 12.41 -7.14
C PRO A 45 0.48 13.78 -7.68
N LEU A 46 0.12 14.09 -8.94
CA LEU A 46 0.59 15.28 -9.65
C LEU A 46 0.39 16.59 -8.87
N ILE A 47 -0.74 16.73 -8.15
CA ILE A 47 -1.05 17.93 -7.37
C ILE A 47 -0.03 18.17 -6.24
N VAL A 48 0.39 17.09 -5.57
CA VAL A 48 1.41 17.14 -4.52
C VAL A 48 2.78 17.44 -5.14
N ALA A 49 3.12 16.77 -6.24
CA ALA A 49 4.38 16.99 -6.94
C ALA A 49 4.53 18.43 -7.49
N ALA A 50 3.42 19.05 -7.91
CA ALA A 50 3.39 20.40 -8.45
C ALA A 50 3.26 21.50 -7.36
N ASN A 51 3.21 21.13 -6.07
CA ASN A 51 2.94 22.06 -4.95
C ASN A 51 1.69 22.93 -5.15
N ILE A 52 0.68 22.37 -5.82
CA ILE A 52 -0.62 23.03 -5.99
C ILE A 52 -1.47 22.70 -4.75
N ASP A 53 -2.12 23.71 -4.17
CA ASP A 53 -2.99 23.51 -3.01
C ASP A 53 -4.19 22.62 -3.41
N GLU A 54 -4.41 21.50 -2.72
CA GLU A 54 -5.54 20.60 -2.95
C GLU A 54 -6.89 21.34 -2.90
N LYS A 55 -6.98 22.45 -2.16
CA LYS A 55 -8.17 23.31 -2.12
C LYS A 55 -8.54 23.89 -3.48
N THR A 56 -7.58 24.07 -4.39
CA THR A 56 -7.88 24.60 -5.74
C THR A 56 -8.60 23.58 -6.62
N LEU A 57 -8.53 22.28 -6.30
CA LEU A 57 -9.27 21.23 -7.01
C LEU A 57 -10.73 21.14 -6.52
N LYS A 58 -10.97 21.49 -5.26
CA LYS A 58 -12.30 21.46 -4.67
C LYS A 58 -13.12 22.66 -5.14
N ARG A 59 -14.08 22.41 -6.04
CA ARG A 59 -15.11 23.41 -6.35
C ARG A 59 -16.11 23.47 -5.20
N GLU A 60 -16.43 24.67 -4.72
CA GLU A 60 -17.45 24.84 -3.70
C GLU A 60 -18.83 24.39 -4.22
N GLY A 61 -19.59 23.68 -3.38
CA GLY A 61 -20.92 23.20 -3.73
C GLY A 61 -21.00 21.85 -4.47
N VAL A 62 -19.87 21.23 -4.84
CA VAL A 62 -19.86 19.85 -5.37
C VAL A 62 -19.25 18.88 -4.36
N CYS A 63 -19.90 17.72 -4.20
CA CYS A 63 -19.39 16.60 -3.44
C CYS A 63 -18.73 15.58 -4.36
N ALA A 64 -17.72 14.88 -3.84
CA ALA A 64 -17.28 13.63 -4.45
C ALA A 64 -18.46 12.63 -4.39
N ALA A 65 -18.66 11.87 -5.47
CA ALA A 65 -19.57 10.75 -5.43
C ALA A 65 -19.08 9.75 -4.39
N SER A 66 -20.02 9.16 -3.66
CA SER A 66 -19.73 8.17 -2.62
C SER A 66 -20.74 7.05 -2.71
N LEU A 67 -20.29 5.87 -3.14
CA LEU A 67 -21.09 4.66 -3.17
C LEU A 67 -20.71 3.77 -1.96
N PRO A 68 -21.67 3.40 -1.09
CA PRO A 68 -21.41 2.51 0.05
C PRO A 68 -20.79 1.17 -0.34
N THR A 69 -21.09 0.69 -1.55
CA THR A 69 -20.54 -0.57 -2.09
C THR A 69 -19.03 -0.51 -2.24
N THR A 70 -18.50 0.52 -2.91
CA THR A 70 -17.06 0.71 -3.11
C THR A 70 -16.33 0.94 -1.80
N MET A 71 -16.93 1.71 -0.88
CA MET A 71 -16.38 1.89 0.46
C MET A 71 -16.32 0.58 1.25
N GLY A 72 -17.39 -0.22 1.21
CA GLY A 72 -17.44 -1.52 1.87
C GLY A 72 -16.41 -2.51 1.33
N ILE A 73 -16.24 -2.56 0.00
CA ILE A 73 -15.24 -3.42 -0.64
C ILE A 73 -13.81 -3.01 -0.24
N VAL A 74 -13.48 -1.72 -0.33
CA VAL A 74 -12.14 -1.22 0.02
C VAL A 74 -11.85 -1.43 1.53
N ALA A 75 -12.84 -1.19 2.40
CA ALA A 75 -12.71 -1.47 3.82
C ALA A 75 -12.50 -2.97 4.10
N GLY A 76 -13.24 -3.83 3.40
CA GLY A 76 -13.05 -5.28 3.45
C GLY A 76 -11.63 -5.71 3.08
N PHE A 77 -11.09 -5.17 1.98
CA PHE A 77 -9.70 -5.42 1.58
C PHE A 77 -8.70 -4.93 2.62
N LEU A 78 -8.90 -3.73 3.16
CA LEU A 78 -8.02 -3.13 4.16
C LEU A 78 -7.92 -4.00 5.41
N VAL A 79 -9.06 -4.39 5.98
CA VAL A 79 -9.12 -5.23 7.19
C VAL A 79 -8.60 -6.63 6.89
N GLN A 80 -8.98 -7.24 5.76
CA GLN A 80 -8.48 -8.57 5.40
C GLN A 80 -6.96 -8.58 5.27
N ASN A 81 -6.36 -7.55 4.67
CA ASN A 81 -4.91 -7.44 4.54
C ASN A 81 -4.22 -7.16 5.89
N THR A 82 -4.89 -6.43 6.78
CA THR A 82 -4.44 -6.20 8.16
C THR A 82 -4.41 -7.52 8.95
N LEU A 83 -5.45 -8.34 8.84
CA LEU A 83 -5.52 -9.67 9.47
C LEU A 83 -4.42 -10.59 8.93
N LYS A 84 -4.27 -10.68 7.60
CA LYS A 84 -3.18 -11.46 6.98
C LYS A 84 -1.81 -11.04 7.51
N TYR A 85 -1.59 -9.73 7.70
CA TYR A 85 -0.33 -9.21 8.21
C TYR A 85 -0.11 -9.53 9.70
N LEU A 86 -1.12 -9.28 10.56
CA LEU A 86 -0.98 -9.44 12.01
C LEU A 86 -1.00 -10.89 12.47
N LEU A 87 -1.74 -11.75 11.77
CA LEU A 87 -1.94 -13.16 12.14
C LEU A 87 -1.11 -14.12 11.28
N ASN A 88 -0.24 -13.59 10.41
CA ASN A 88 0.71 -14.36 9.60
C ASN A 88 0.08 -15.51 8.78
N PHE A 89 -1.10 -15.28 8.17
CA PHE A 89 -1.75 -16.25 7.28
C PHE A 89 -1.95 -15.69 5.87
N GLY A 90 -2.00 -16.59 4.90
CA GLY A 90 -2.13 -16.23 3.50
C GLY A 90 -1.00 -15.31 3.01
N CYS A 91 -1.27 -14.54 1.95
CA CYS A 91 -0.29 -13.64 1.35
C CYS A 91 -0.70 -12.17 1.56
N VAL A 92 0.13 -11.39 2.25
CA VAL A 92 -0.06 -9.93 2.36
C VAL A 92 0.14 -9.29 0.98
N THR A 93 -0.86 -8.53 0.53
CA THR A 93 -0.85 -7.86 -0.77
C THR A 93 -0.31 -6.44 -0.58
N TYR A 94 0.79 -6.08 -1.28
CA TYR A 94 1.43 -4.77 -1.09
C TYR A 94 0.68 -3.61 -1.74
N TYR A 95 0.04 -3.87 -2.88
CA TYR A 95 -0.92 -2.96 -3.50
C TYR A 95 -2.03 -3.80 -4.09
N LEU A 96 -3.28 -3.42 -3.82
CA LEU A 96 -4.46 -4.01 -4.44
C LEU A 96 -5.35 -2.89 -4.92
N GLY A 97 -5.55 -2.79 -6.23
CA GLY A 97 -6.53 -1.90 -6.84
C GLY A 97 -7.88 -2.58 -6.98
N TYR A 98 -8.92 -1.75 -7.12
CA TYR A 98 -10.27 -2.15 -7.46
C TYR A 98 -10.82 -1.21 -8.53
N ASN A 99 -11.26 -1.77 -9.65
CA ASN A 99 -12.01 -1.07 -10.69
C ASN A 99 -13.41 -1.69 -10.79
N ALA A 100 -14.42 -0.97 -10.31
CA ALA A 100 -15.80 -1.42 -10.26
C ALA A 100 -16.48 -1.50 -11.64
N LEU A 101 -15.94 -0.83 -12.67
CA LEU A 101 -16.53 -0.85 -14.01
C LEU A 101 -16.20 -2.14 -14.78
N GLN A 102 -15.13 -2.83 -14.39
CA GLN A 102 -14.60 -4.00 -15.09
C GLN A 102 -14.39 -5.20 -14.17
N ASP A 103 -14.85 -5.11 -12.93
CA ASP A 103 -14.62 -6.10 -11.87
C ASP A 103 -13.15 -6.55 -11.81
N PHE A 104 -12.24 -5.59 -11.90
CA PHE A 104 -10.82 -5.84 -12.04
C PHE A 104 -10.04 -5.49 -10.77
N PHE A 105 -9.18 -6.41 -10.34
CA PHE A 105 -8.45 -6.34 -9.06
C PHE A 105 -6.93 -6.49 -9.28
N PRO A 106 -6.22 -5.47 -9.80
CA PRO A 106 -4.79 -5.57 -10.03
C PRO A 106 -4.01 -5.61 -8.72
N SER A 107 -3.01 -6.48 -8.64
CA SER A 107 -2.04 -6.48 -7.54
C SER A 107 -0.64 -6.19 -8.04
N MET A 108 0.14 -5.48 -7.24
CA MET A 108 1.55 -5.18 -7.54
C MET A 108 2.34 -4.90 -6.27
N MET A 109 3.66 -4.75 -6.42
CA MET A 109 4.54 -4.27 -5.37
C MET A 109 5.28 -3.03 -5.87
N LEU A 110 4.93 -1.88 -5.31
CA LEU A 110 5.62 -0.62 -5.59
C LEU A 110 6.92 -0.57 -4.78
N LYS A 111 8.05 -0.39 -5.47
CA LYS A 111 9.38 -0.28 -4.84
C LYS A 111 9.67 1.16 -4.41
N PRO A 112 10.46 1.36 -3.34
CA PRO A 112 10.90 2.70 -2.94
C PRO A 112 11.63 3.42 -4.07
N ASN A 113 11.41 4.74 -4.18
CA ASN A 113 12.20 5.60 -5.04
C ASN A 113 13.54 5.92 -4.34
N PRO A 114 14.70 5.59 -4.93
CA PRO A 114 16.02 5.92 -4.37
C PRO A 114 16.22 7.42 -4.13
N ASN A 115 15.53 8.24 -4.92
CA ASN A 115 15.57 9.70 -4.88
C ASN A 115 14.28 10.30 -4.28
N CYS A 116 13.53 9.53 -3.49
CA CYS A 116 12.33 10.03 -2.78
C CYS A 116 12.63 11.32 -2.02
N ASP A 117 11.77 12.33 -2.07
CA ASP A 117 11.99 13.64 -1.43
C ASP A 117 12.14 13.54 0.10
N ASP A 118 11.43 12.59 0.70
CA ASP A 118 11.49 12.31 2.14
C ASP A 118 12.85 11.69 2.53
N SER A 119 13.63 12.44 3.33
CA SER A 119 14.96 12.03 3.79
C SER A 119 14.93 10.78 4.66
N PHE A 120 13.90 10.63 5.50
CA PHE A 120 13.74 9.44 6.33
C PHE A 120 13.44 8.23 5.45
N CYS A 121 12.65 8.38 4.38
CA CYS A 121 12.45 7.28 3.43
C CYS A 121 13.78 6.78 2.86
N ARG A 122 14.66 7.67 2.38
CA ARG A 122 15.99 7.31 1.87
C ARG A 122 16.87 6.66 2.93
N GLN A 123 16.78 7.12 4.18
CA GLN A 123 17.47 6.49 5.31
C GLN A 123 16.98 5.06 5.55
N ARG A 124 15.66 4.85 5.65
CA ARG A 124 15.07 3.51 5.86
C ARG A 124 15.38 2.55 4.72
N GLN A 125 15.49 3.03 3.48
CA GLN A 125 15.94 2.21 2.35
C GLN A 125 17.35 1.64 2.56
N LYS A 126 18.30 2.46 3.04
CA LYS A 126 19.67 2.01 3.34
C LYS A 126 19.68 0.98 4.46
N GLU A 127 18.92 1.25 5.53
CA GLU A 127 18.78 0.33 6.66
C GLU A 127 18.17 -1.02 6.23
N PHE A 128 17.15 -0.98 5.38
CA PHE A 128 16.52 -2.17 4.80
C PHE A 128 17.53 -2.98 3.97
N GLN A 129 18.26 -2.34 3.06
CA GLN A 129 19.27 -3.01 2.22
C GLN A 129 20.36 -3.66 3.06
N LYS A 130 20.85 -2.97 4.10
CA LYS A 130 21.85 -3.53 5.03
C LYS A 130 21.31 -4.78 5.72
N ARG A 131 20.08 -4.71 6.25
CA ARG A 131 19.44 -5.85 6.92
C ARG A 131 19.22 -7.03 5.99
N GLU A 132 18.80 -6.80 4.74
CA GLU A 132 18.63 -7.89 3.76
C GLU A 132 19.97 -8.52 3.36
N ALA A 133 21.05 -7.73 3.28
CA ALA A 133 22.39 -8.26 2.99
C ALA A 133 22.97 -9.11 4.13
N GLU A 134 22.56 -8.83 5.38
CA GLU A 134 22.95 -9.58 6.57
C GLU A 134 22.14 -10.87 6.78
N LYS A 135 21.03 -11.06 6.06
CA LYS A 135 20.21 -12.27 6.21
C LYS A 135 20.97 -13.51 5.68
N PRO A 136 20.99 -14.61 6.45
CA PRO A 136 21.48 -15.88 5.93
C PRO A 136 20.60 -16.32 4.74
N LYS A 137 21.23 -16.85 3.69
CA LYS A 137 20.50 -17.46 2.58
C LYS A 137 19.78 -18.71 3.10
N GLU A 138 18.48 -18.62 3.33
CA GLU A 138 17.65 -19.77 3.68
C GLU A 138 17.64 -20.75 2.49
N ALA A 139 17.93 -22.03 2.78
CA ALA A 139 17.70 -23.10 1.83
C ALA A 139 16.19 -23.28 1.69
N VAL A 140 15.69 -23.21 0.45
CA VAL A 140 14.27 -23.43 0.15
C VAL A 140 13.95 -24.88 0.52
N VAL A 141 13.26 -25.09 1.64
CA VAL A 141 12.67 -26.39 1.98
C VAL A 141 11.35 -26.47 1.24
N GLU A 142 11.30 -27.28 0.18
CA GLU A 142 10.05 -27.62 -0.49
C GLU A 142 9.19 -28.44 0.48
N ILE A 143 8.20 -27.79 1.09
CA ILE A 143 7.12 -28.49 1.80
C ILE A 143 6.24 -29.11 0.72
N LYS A 144 6.34 -30.42 0.53
CA LYS A 144 5.36 -31.16 -0.28
C LYS A 144 4.09 -31.29 0.54
N ASP A 145 3.03 -30.62 0.10
CA ASP A 145 1.69 -30.89 0.61
C ASP A 145 1.28 -32.30 0.17
N GLU A 146 1.35 -33.27 1.08
CA GLU A 146 0.77 -34.60 0.84
C GLU A 146 -0.76 -34.49 0.90
N VAL A 147 -1.39 -34.58 -0.27
CA VAL A 147 -2.85 -34.69 -0.39
C VAL A 147 -3.24 -36.15 -0.14
N LEU A 148 -3.82 -36.43 1.03
CA LEU A 148 -4.44 -37.73 1.32
C LEU A 148 -5.88 -37.71 0.78
N HIS A 149 -6.24 -38.71 -0.03
CA HIS A 149 -7.62 -38.96 -0.45
C HIS A 149 -8.23 -40.03 0.47
N GLU A 150 -9.43 -39.79 1.00
CA GLU A 150 -10.23 -40.84 1.64
C GLU A 150 -10.86 -41.71 0.53
N ASP A 151 -10.77 -43.04 0.67
CA ASP A 151 -11.33 -44.04 -0.25
C ASP A 151 -12.87 -44.00 -0.33
#